data_AF-A0A7G9WJK8-F1
#
_entry.id   AF-A0A7G9WJK8-F1
#
_cell.length_a   1.000
_cell.length_b   1.000
_cell.length_c   1.000
_cell.angle_alpha   90.00
_cell.angle_beta   90.00
_cell.angle_gamma   90.00
#
_symmetry.space_group_name_H-M   'P 1'
#
loop_
_entity.id
_entity.type
_entity.pdbx_description
1 polymer ?
#
loop_
_entity_poly.entity_id
_entity_poly.type
_entity_poly.pdbx_seq_one_letter_code
_entity_poly.pdbx_strand_id
1 'polypeptide(L)'
;MTTLRFYTMDYQYVQYLQKAELEKRGFSHVPNMDYGKDRKDKFLCGIVLHINNTDYYVPVSSYKLQKPDNLLIHAQNGAVTSSLRFNYMFPIPKEYIFPYDFNNLSNGTYKRLVMQEWNFCNAHREKIYALAERTYRRVLLGKDKGLVANSCDFLYLEQKCREYEQVKQLQEPLTLDRELAAAKEQADRQNAGHTPPMQKQAPRLEK
;
A
#
# COMPACT_ATOMS: atom_id res chain seq x y z
N MET A 1 -1.50 12.44 -19.87
CA MET A 1 -0.97 11.77 -18.66
C MET A 1 -1.56 12.44 -17.44
N THR A 2 -1.86 11.66 -16.40
CA THR A 2 -2.59 12.08 -15.19
C THR A 2 -1.67 12.77 -14.17
N THR A 3 -2.26 13.56 -13.28
CA THR A 3 -1.56 14.22 -12.17
C THR A 3 -1.00 13.19 -11.18
N LEU A 4 0.24 13.37 -10.72
CA LEU A 4 0.85 12.56 -9.67
C LEU A 4 0.21 12.88 -8.30
N ARG A 5 0.02 11.85 -7.49
CA ARG A 5 -0.50 11.97 -6.12
C ARG A 5 0.45 11.32 -5.13
N PHE A 6 0.29 11.71 -3.87
CA PHE A 6 0.94 11.04 -2.76
C PHE A 6 0.00 10.03 -2.13
N TYR A 7 0.59 8.97 -1.57
CA TYR A 7 -0.15 7.84 -1.02
C TYR A 7 0.45 7.31 0.28
N THR A 8 -0.42 6.85 1.17
CA THR A 8 -0.11 5.83 2.19
C THR A 8 -0.56 4.46 1.66
N MET A 9 -0.31 3.40 2.41
CA MET A 9 -0.55 2.02 1.97
C MET A 9 -0.82 1.12 3.17
N ASP A 10 -1.30 -0.08 2.87
CA ASP A 10 -1.43 -1.16 3.85
C ASP A 10 -0.03 -1.67 4.27
N TYR A 11 0.27 -1.60 5.57
CA TYR A 11 1.56 -2.04 6.11
C TYR A 11 1.74 -3.55 6.05
N GLN A 12 0.67 -4.35 6.14
CA GLN A 12 0.75 -5.81 6.04
C GLN A 12 1.16 -6.24 4.63
N TYR A 13 0.66 -5.55 3.60
CA TYR A 13 1.08 -5.79 2.21
C TYR A 13 2.59 -5.51 2.02
N VAL A 14 3.09 -4.40 2.57
CA VAL A 14 4.53 -4.09 2.50
C VAL A 14 5.37 -5.14 3.22
N GLN A 15 4.95 -5.55 4.42
CA GLN A 15 5.64 -6.60 5.19
C GLN A 15 5.65 -7.94 4.44
N TYR A 16 4.55 -8.28 3.76
CA TYR A 16 4.48 -9.45 2.89
C TYR A 16 5.53 -9.40 1.77
N LEU A 17 5.64 -8.28 1.04
CA LEU A 17 6.64 -8.12 -0.02
C LEU A 17 8.07 -8.16 0.52
N GLN A 18 8.32 -7.50 1.64
CA GLN A 18 9.63 -7.50 2.31
C GLN A 18 10.06 -8.91 2.70
N LYS A 19 9.15 -9.67 3.32
CA LYS A 19 9.40 -11.06 3.70
C LYS A 19 9.65 -11.93 2.47
N ALA A 20 8.84 -11.81 1.43
CA ALA A 20 9.00 -12.60 0.21
C ALA A 20 10.35 -12.32 -0.48
N GLU A 21 10.76 -11.06 -0.58
CA GLU A 21 12.05 -10.68 -1.18
C GLU A 21 13.23 -11.15 -0.30
N LEU A 22 13.12 -10.98 1.02
CA LEU A 22 14.09 -11.48 2.00
C LEU A 22 14.29 -13.00 1.89
N GLU A 23 13.20 -13.78 1.82
CA GLU A 23 13.27 -15.24 1.69
C GLU A 23 13.92 -15.67 0.36
N LYS A 24 13.69 -14.92 -0.73
CA LYS A 24 14.29 -15.23 -2.03
C LYS A 24 15.78 -14.87 -2.12
N ARG A 25 16.18 -13.71 -1.57
CA ARG A 25 17.49 -13.09 -1.86
C ARG A 25 18.42 -13.02 -0.64
N GLY A 26 17.92 -13.27 0.56
CA GLY A 26 18.61 -13.01 1.83
C GLY A 26 18.58 -11.54 2.28
N PHE A 27 17.94 -10.66 1.51
CA PHE A 27 17.73 -9.24 1.84
C PHE A 27 16.49 -8.70 1.11
N SER A 28 15.96 -7.58 1.59
CA SER A 28 14.86 -6.85 0.95
C SER A 28 15.25 -5.39 0.72
N HIS A 29 14.92 -4.88 -0.46
CA HIS A 29 15.00 -3.47 -0.81
C HIS A 29 13.64 -2.77 -0.84
N VAL A 30 12.54 -3.51 -0.68
CA VAL A 30 11.24 -2.91 -0.39
C VAL A 30 11.38 -2.03 0.86
N PRO A 31 11.11 -0.72 0.74
CA PRO A 31 11.44 0.26 1.77
C PRO A 31 10.62 0.02 3.04
N ASN A 32 11.23 0.21 4.22
CA ASN A 32 10.46 0.34 5.45
C ASN A 32 9.53 1.55 5.36
N MET A 33 8.28 1.35 5.73
CA MET A 33 7.24 2.38 5.70
C MET A 33 6.86 2.88 7.09
N ASP A 34 6.98 2.02 8.10
CA ASP A 34 6.80 2.34 9.52
C ASP A 34 8.18 2.55 10.19
N TYR A 35 8.31 3.67 10.90
CA TYR A 35 9.52 4.02 11.66
C TYR A 35 9.25 4.24 13.16
N GLY A 36 8.08 3.83 13.63
CA GLY A 36 7.61 3.95 15.01
C GLY A 36 7.15 5.36 15.37
N LYS A 37 6.72 5.52 16.62
CA LYS A 37 6.06 6.73 17.15
C LYS A 37 6.90 8.00 17.05
N ASP A 38 8.22 7.87 17.03
CA ASP A 38 9.15 9.00 17.08
C ASP A 38 9.53 9.53 15.69
N ARG A 39 9.07 8.87 14.62
CA ARG A 39 9.39 9.25 13.23
C ARG A 39 8.13 9.33 12.38
N LYS A 40 8.20 10.15 11.34
CA LYS A 40 7.10 10.27 10.38
C LYS A 40 7.10 9.07 9.44
N ASP A 41 5.93 8.50 9.23
CA ASP A 41 5.73 7.43 8.27
C ASP A 41 6.15 7.87 6.87
N LYS A 42 6.70 6.92 6.13
CA LYS A 42 7.07 7.16 4.74
C LYS A 42 5.79 7.14 3.90
N PHE A 43 5.74 8.01 2.89
CA PHE A 43 4.69 8.02 1.89
C PHE A 43 5.28 7.82 0.50
N LEU A 44 4.41 7.51 -0.46
CA LEU A 44 4.79 7.22 -1.83
C LEU A 44 4.30 8.30 -2.77
N CYS A 45 4.93 8.38 -3.95
CA CYS A 45 4.48 9.13 -5.09
C CYS A 45 4.09 8.16 -6.21
N GLY A 46 2.96 8.39 -6.87
CA GLY A 46 2.51 7.54 -7.96
C GLY A 46 1.27 8.05 -8.69
N ILE A 47 0.77 7.30 -9.67
CA ILE A 47 1.39 6.09 -10.26
C ILE A 47 2.57 6.53 -11.16
N VAL A 48 3.77 6.00 -10.96
CA VAL A 48 4.97 6.42 -11.73
C VAL A 48 5.30 5.54 -12.93
N LEU A 49 4.77 4.32 -12.95
CA LEU A 49 4.90 3.37 -14.06
C LEU A 49 3.70 2.42 -14.02
N HIS A 50 3.13 2.13 -15.18
CA HIS A 50 2.11 1.09 -15.36
C HIS A 50 2.65 0.07 -16.36
N ILE A 51 2.83 -1.17 -15.92
CA ILE A 51 3.37 -2.26 -16.76
C ILE A 51 2.76 -3.59 -16.32
N ASN A 52 2.47 -4.48 -17.27
CA ASN A 52 1.88 -5.80 -16.99
C ASN A 52 0.65 -5.72 -16.06
N ASN A 53 -0.22 -4.73 -16.31
CA ASN A 53 -1.43 -4.49 -15.53
C ASN A 53 -1.17 -4.21 -14.04
N THR A 54 0.04 -3.72 -13.71
CA THR A 54 0.51 -3.47 -12.35
C THR A 54 0.97 -2.02 -12.22
N ASP A 55 0.52 -1.34 -11.16
CA ASP A 55 0.88 0.04 -10.87
C ASP A 55 2.07 0.12 -9.91
N TYR A 56 3.05 0.94 -10.27
CA TYR A 56 4.25 1.18 -9.49
C TYR A 56 4.22 2.53 -8.77
N TYR A 57 4.74 2.50 -7.55
CA TYR A 57 4.84 3.64 -6.67
C TYR A 57 6.27 3.80 -6.18
N VAL A 58 6.76 5.04 -6.07
CA VAL A 58 8.13 5.34 -5.66
C VAL A 58 8.15 5.98 -4.27
N PRO A 59 9.06 5.56 -3.37
CA PRO A 59 9.17 6.18 -2.05
C PRO A 59 9.69 7.61 -2.12
N VAL A 60 9.08 8.50 -1.33
CA VAL A 60 9.63 9.82 -1.00
C VAL A 60 10.56 9.68 0.21
N SER A 61 11.82 10.10 0.07
CA SER A 61 12.87 9.89 1.06
C SER A 61 13.59 11.19 1.40
N SER A 62 13.98 11.38 2.66
CA SER A 62 14.85 12.48 3.09
C SER A 62 16.30 12.37 2.58
N TYR A 63 16.63 11.36 1.78
CA TYR A 63 17.94 11.19 1.16
C TYR A 63 18.24 12.31 0.16
N LYS A 64 19.32 13.06 0.38
CA LYS A 64 19.62 14.31 -0.36
C LYS A 64 20.77 14.22 -1.35
N LEU A 65 21.38 13.04 -1.51
CA LEU A 65 22.50 12.86 -2.44
C LEU A 65 21.98 12.47 -3.82
N GLN A 66 22.50 13.12 -4.87
CA GLN A 66 22.16 12.78 -6.24
C GLN A 66 22.75 11.41 -6.59
N LYS A 67 21.92 10.55 -7.19
CA LYS A 67 22.27 9.26 -7.77
C LYS A 67 21.67 9.16 -9.18
N PRO A 68 22.12 8.23 -10.04
CA PRO A 68 21.55 8.10 -11.37
C PRO A 68 20.04 7.80 -11.35
N ASP A 69 19.59 6.95 -10.42
CA ASP A 69 18.22 6.42 -10.35
C ASP A 69 17.39 7.06 -9.22
N ASN A 70 17.68 8.34 -8.91
CA ASN A 70 16.82 9.17 -8.07
C ASN A 70 16.56 10.55 -8.70
N LEU A 71 15.53 11.22 -8.19
CA LEU A 71 15.27 12.62 -8.47
C LEU A 71 15.28 13.39 -7.15
N LEU A 72 16.19 14.34 -6.99
CA LEU A 72 16.14 15.28 -5.86
C LEU A 72 14.95 16.22 -6.01
N ILE A 73 14.27 16.47 -4.89
CA ILE A 73 13.16 17.40 -4.77
C ILE A 73 13.69 18.67 -4.10
N HIS A 74 13.38 19.81 -4.71
CA HIS A 74 13.83 21.11 -4.25
C HIS A 74 12.66 21.94 -3.73
N ALA A 75 12.87 22.60 -2.60
CA ALA A 75 12.01 23.70 -2.18
C ALA A 75 12.16 24.92 -3.11
N GLN A 76 11.26 25.88 -2.99
CA GLN A 76 11.27 27.10 -3.80
C GLN A 76 12.56 27.92 -3.65
N ASN A 77 13.22 27.84 -2.50
CA ASN A 77 14.51 28.49 -2.25
C ASN A 77 15.73 27.72 -2.79
N GLY A 78 15.49 26.65 -3.57
CA GLY A 78 16.54 25.80 -4.16
C GLY A 78 17.09 24.72 -3.24
N ALA A 79 16.77 24.72 -1.94
CA ALA A 79 17.27 23.73 -1.00
C ALA A 79 16.70 22.33 -1.31
N VAL A 80 17.56 21.31 -1.26
CA VAL A 80 17.14 19.90 -1.40
C VAL A 80 16.38 19.48 -0.14
N THR A 81 15.13 19.10 -0.30
CA THR A 81 14.27 18.64 0.80
C THR A 81 14.25 17.13 0.91
N SER A 82 14.09 16.45 -0.22
CA SER A 82 13.89 15.00 -0.31
C SER A 82 14.32 14.46 -1.68
N SER A 83 14.04 13.19 -1.94
CA SER A 83 14.19 12.56 -3.25
C SER A 83 13.17 11.45 -3.50
N LEU A 84 12.87 11.22 -4.77
CA LEU A 84 12.21 10.00 -5.26
C LEU A 84 13.28 8.97 -5.62
N ARG A 85 13.22 7.77 -5.03
CA ARG A 85 14.22 6.72 -5.25
C ARG A 85 13.67 5.56 -6.08
N PHE A 86 13.85 5.63 -7.39
CA PHE A 86 13.24 4.71 -8.36
C PHE A 86 13.79 3.30 -8.28
N ASN A 87 15.04 3.11 -7.85
CA ASN A 87 15.60 1.79 -7.58
C ASN A 87 14.85 1.03 -6.46
N TYR A 88 14.08 1.74 -5.63
CA TYR A 88 13.25 1.19 -4.56
C TYR A 88 11.74 1.32 -4.80
N MET A 89 11.32 1.61 -6.04
CA MET A 89 9.90 1.55 -6.37
C MET A 89 9.40 0.10 -6.31
N PHE A 90 8.11 -0.09 -6.07
CA PHE A 90 7.53 -1.42 -5.96
C PHE A 90 6.06 -1.42 -6.39
N PRO A 91 5.53 -2.58 -6.82
CA PRO A 91 4.14 -2.70 -7.25
C PRO A 91 3.18 -2.76 -6.07
N ILE A 92 2.03 -2.10 -6.18
CA ILE A 92 0.98 -2.11 -5.15
C ILE A 92 -0.40 -2.20 -5.83
N PRO A 93 -1.25 -3.16 -5.46
CA PRO A 93 -2.65 -3.20 -5.90
C PRO A 93 -3.42 -1.97 -5.43
N LYS A 94 -4.45 -1.59 -6.19
CA LYS A 94 -5.28 -0.42 -5.88
C LYS A 94 -5.99 -0.53 -4.52
N GLU A 95 -6.23 -1.75 -4.04
CA GLU A 95 -6.90 -2.06 -2.77
C GLU A 95 -6.01 -1.79 -1.55
N TYR A 96 -4.68 -1.77 -1.73
CA TYR A 96 -3.70 -1.61 -0.65
C TYR A 96 -2.96 -0.28 -0.68
N ILE A 97 -3.43 0.67 -1.50
CA ILE A 97 -2.88 2.02 -1.62
C ILE A 97 -3.98 3.05 -1.33
N PHE A 98 -3.67 4.02 -0.48
CA PHE A 98 -4.65 5.00 -0.01
C PHE A 98 -4.16 6.43 -0.29
N PRO A 99 -5.01 7.34 -0.81
CA PRO A 99 -4.62 8.72 -1.03
C PRO A 99 -4.07 9.36 0.25
N TYR A 100 -2.94 10.06 0.11
CA TYR A 100 -2.35 10.79 1.23
C TYR A 100 -3.15 12.06 1.52
N ASP A 101 -3.84 12.09 2.65
CA ASP A 101 -4.64 13.23 3.05
C ASP A 101 -3.79 14.28 3.79
N PHE A 102 -3.48 15.37 3.10
CA PHE A 102 -2.75 16.51 3.67
C PHE A 102 -3.49 17.20 4.83
N ASN A 103 -4.81 17.01 4.96
CA ASN A 103 -5.59 17.62 6.03
C ASN A 103 -5.37 16.94 7.38
N ASN A 104 -4.96 15.67 7.39
CA ASN A 104 -4.61 14.95 8.60
C ASN A 104 -3.25 15.37 9.20
N LEU A 105 -2.50 16.25 8.51
CA LEU A 105 -1.25 16.80 9.03
C LEU A 105 -1.49 17.98 9.97
N SER A 106 -1.34 17.74 11.27
CA SER A 106 -1.46 18.79 12.31
C SER A 106 -0.31 19.79 12.33
N ASN A 107 0.90 19.38 11.92
CA ASN A 107 2.06 20.26 11.87
C ASN A 107 2.07 21.09 10.58
N GLY A 108 1.77 22.39 10.68
CA GLY A 108 1.67 23.29 9.52
C GLY A 108 2.97 23.46 8.71
N THR A 109 4.14 23.43 9.36
CA THR A 109 5.43 23.50 8.66
C THR A 109 5.68 22.24 7.83
N TYR A 110 5.39 21.07 8.40
CA TYR A 110 5.50 19.80 7.68
C TYR A 110 4.46 19.72 6.55
N LYS A 111 3.21 20.12 6.78
CA LYS A 111 2.18 20.19 5.74
C LYS A 111 2.63 21.03 4.55
N ARG A 112 3.16 22.23 4.80
CA ARG A 112 3.70 23.11 3.75
C ARG A 112 4.86 22.46 2.99
N LEU A 113 5.76 21.78 3.70
CA LEU A 113 6.87 21.05 3.08
C LEU A 113 6.34 19.98 2.12
N VAL A 114 5.46 19.08 2.58
CA VAL A 114 4.93 17.99 1.74
C VAL A 114 4.16 18.54 0.55
N MET A 115 3.39 19.62 0.71
CA MET A 115 2.70 20.28 -0.41
C MET A 115 3.67 20.87 -1.45
N GLN A 116 4.78 21.47 -1.01
CA GLN A 116 5.84 21.93 -1.93
C GLN A 116 6.46 20.76 -2.71
N GLU A 117 6.70 19.64 -2.04
CA GLU A 117 7.21 18.42 -2.67
C GLU A 117 6.22 17.86 -3.69
N TRP A 118 4.92 17.85 -3.38
CA TRP A 118 3.86 17.43 -4.29
C TRP A 118 3.77 18.32 -5.54
N ASN A 119 3.86 19.64 -5.36
CA ASN A 119 3.90 20.60 -6.46
C ASN A 119 5.14 20.39 -7.34
N PHE A 120 6.31 20.18 -6.72
CA PHE A 120 7.55 19.88 -7.44
C PHE A 120 7.41 18.61 -8.28
N CYS A 121 6.86 17.54 -7.72
CA CYS A 121 6.67 16.28 -8.43
C CYS A 121 5.78 16.48 -9.65
N ASN A 122 4.66 17.18 -9.52
CA ASN A 122 3.74 17.42 -10.63
C ASN A 122 4.31 18.32 -11.73
N ALA A 123 5.15 19.30 -11.37
CA ALA A 123 5.88 20.11 -12.33
C ALA A 123 6.93 19.31 -13.13
N HIS A 124 7.44 18.21 -12.55
CA HIS A 124 8.48 17.36 -13.15
C HIS A 124 7.97 15.95 -13.53
N ARG A 125 6.65 15.75 -13.66
CA ARG A 125 6.04 14.42 -13.84
C ARG A 125 6.61 13.64 -15.02
N GLU A 126 6.87 14.30 -16.14
CA GLU A 126 7.40 13.64 -17.35
C GLU A 126 8.80 13.04 -17.08
N LYS A 127 9.64 13.77 -16.32
CA LYS A 127 10.94 13.27 -15.87
C LYS A 127 10.79 12.11 -14.89
N ILE A 128 9.79 12.15 -14.02
CA ILE A 128 9.49 11.07 -13.06
C ILE A 128 9.10 9.79 -13.81
N TYR A 129 8.21 9.88 -14.79
CA TYR A 129 7.82 8.74 -15.62
C TYR A 129 9.01 8.16 -16.39
N ALA A 130 9.79 9.02 -17.05
CA ALA A 130 10.98 8.59 -17.78
C ALA A 130 12.03 7.93 -16.87
N LEU A 131 12.23 8.45 -15.65
CA LEU A 131 13.17 7.87 -14.69
C LEU A 131 12.68 6.51 -14.15
N ALA A 132 11.40 6.37 -13.84
CA ALA A 132 10.81 5.10 -13.40
C ALA A 132 10.98 4.02 -14.48
N GLU A 133 10.57 4.32 -15.72
CA GLU A 133 10.67 3.41 -16.85
C GLU A 133 12.13 3.05 -17.17
N ARG A 134 13.03 4.03 -17.19
CA ARG A 134 14.46 3.81 -17.44
C ARG A 134 15.08 2.94 -16.34
N THR A 135 14.78 3.21 -15.07
CA THR A 135 15.31 2.44 -13.94
C THR A 135 14.82 0.99 -14.02
N TYR A 136 13.52 0.78 -14.27
CA TYR A 136 12.93 -0.55 -14.47
C TYR A 136 13.68 -1.34 -15.53
N ARG A 137 13.81 -0.78 -16.74
CA ARG A 137 14.51 -1.43 -17.85
C ARG A 137 15.97 -1.74 -17.53
N ARG A 138 16.69 -0.82 -16.89
CA ARG A 138 18.10 -1.01 -16.53
C ARG A 138 18.30 -2.14 -15.52
N VAL A 139 17.42 -2.24 -14.52
CA VAL A 139 17.43 -3.34 -13.54
C VAL A 139 17.19 -4.67 -14.23
N LEU A 140 16.17 -4.77 -15.11
CA LEU A 140 15.87 -6.02 -15.82
C LEU A 140 16.97 -6.44 -16.79
N LEU A 141 17.58 -5.48 -17.48
CA LEU A 141 18.66 -5.76 -18.42
C LEU A 141 19.93 -6.27 -17.71
N GLY A 142 20.10 -5.96 -16.42
CA GLY A 142 21.12 -6.57 -15.57
C GLY A 142 22.58 -6.23 -15.92
N LYS A 143 22.80 -5.21 -16.77
CA LYS A 143 24.14 -4.74 -17.18
C LYS A 143 24.88 -4.04 -16.04
N ASP A 144 24.18 -3.27 -15.22
CA ASP A 144 24.73 -2.58 -14.05
C ASP A 144 24.48 -3.43 -12.80
N LYS A 145 25.48 -4.23 -12.41
CA LYS A 145 25.37 -5.14 -11.25
C LYS A 145 25.17 -4.38 -9.94
N GLY A 146 25.76 -3.19 -9.81
CA GLY A 146 25.59 -2.34 -8.64
C GLY A 146 24.15 -1.85 -8.50
N LEU A 147 23.54 -1.40 -9.60
CA LEU A 147 22.13 -1.02 -9.62
C LEU A 147 21.22 -2.20 -9.28
N VAL A 148 21.42 -3.37 -9.91
CA VAL A 148 20.61 -4.58 -9.65
C VAL A 148 20.70 -4.99 -8.17
N ALA A 149 21.91 -5.03 -7.64
CA ALA A 149 22.14 -5.37 -6.24
C ALA A 149 21.51 -4.37 -5.29
N ASN A 150 21.34 -3.10 -5.69
CA ASN A 150 20.73 -2.04 -4.90
C ASN A 150 19.30 -1.68 -5.35
N SER A 151 18.58 -2.61 -5.97
CA SER A 151 17.20 -2.41 -6.40
C SER A 151 16.26 -3.50 -5.89
N CYS A 152 14.98 -3.15 -5.74
CA CYS A 152 13.92 -4.14 -5.60
C CYS A 152 13.94 -5.12 -6.79
N ASP A 153 13.64 -6.39 -6.52
CA ASP A 153 13.46 -7.42 -7.55
C ASP A 153 12.11 -7.25 -8.23
N PHE A 154 12.04 -6.33 -9.21
CA PHE A 154 10.78 -5.86 -9.79
C PHE A 154 9.89 -7.00 -10.29
N LEU A 155 10.41 -7.92 -11.10
CA LEU A 155 9.62 -9.01 -11.66
C LEU A 155 9.09 -9.96 -10.58
N TYR A 156 9.89 -10.21 -9.55
CA TYR A 156 9.46 -11.05 -8.45
C TYR A 156 8.39 -10.37 -7.59
N LEU A 157 8.53 -9.08 -7.33
CA LEU A 157 7.51 -8.33 -6.61
C LEU A 157 6.21 -8.21 -7.41
N GLU A 158 6.26 -8.12 -8.75
CA GLU A 158 5.05 -8.20 -9.60
C GLU A 158 4.35 -9.55 -9.46
N GLN A 159 5.11 -10.64 -9.40
CA GLN A 159 4.55 -11.97 -9.15
C GLN A 159 3.86 -12.01 -7.77
N LYS A 160 4.54 -11.53 -6.73
CA LYS A 160 4.00 -11.52 -5.36
C LYS A 160 2.79 -10.60 -5.20
N CYS A 161 2.76 -9.48 -5.91
CA CYS A 161 1.59 -8.61 -6.02
C CYS A 161 0.35 -9.41 -6.48
N ARG A 162 0.46 -10.14 -7.60
CA ARG A 162 -0.64 -10.97 -8.14
C ARG A 162 -1.03 -12.11 -7.20
N GLU A 163 -0.06 -12.77 -6.57
CA GLU A 163 -0.34 -13.83 -5.59
C GLU A 163 -1.13 -13.29 -4.39
N TYR A 164 -0.79 -12.10 -3.88
CA TYR A 164 -1.47 -11.50 -2.74
C TYR A 164 -2.93 -11.18 -3.06
N GLU A 165 -3.20 -10.61 -4.25
CA GLU A 165 -4.55 -10.35 -4.73
C GLU A 165 -5.38 -11.64 -4.83
N GLN A 166 -4.80 -12.72 -5.39
CA GLN A 166 -5.47 -14.01 -5.52
C GLN A 166 -5.80 -14.65 -4.16
N VAL A 167 -4.86 -14.64 -3.22
CA VAL A 167 -5.08 -15.21 -1.88
C VAL A 167 -6.20 -14.48 -1.16
N LYS A 168 -6.29 -13.15 -1.30
CA LYS A 168 -7.31 -12.35 -0.62
C LYS A 168 -8.69 -12.52 -1.25
N GLN A 169 -8.77 -12.57 -2.59
CA GLN A 169 -10.01 -12.88 -3.30
C GLN A 169 -10.57 -14.27 -2.95
N LEU A 170 -9.72 -15.24 -2.62
CA LEU A 170 -10.15 -16.57 -2.16
C LEU A 170 -10.53 -16.60 -0.67
N GLN A 171 -9.98 -15.70 0.15
CA GLN A 171 -10.30 -15.60 1.59
C GLN A 171 -11.66 -14.96 1.84
N GLU A 172 -12.04 -13.95 1.05
CA GLU A 172 -13.29 -13.17 1.24
C GLU A 172 -14.59 -14.00 1.18
N PRO A 173 -14.81 -14.87 0.17
CA PRO A 173 -15.99 -15.75 0.14
C PRO A 173 -16.02 -16.71 1.33
N LEU A 174 -14.85 -17.24 1.70
CA LEU A 174 -14.73 -18.21 2.78
C LEU A 174 -15.03 -17.59 4.16
N THR A 175 -14.67 -16.32 4.36
CA THR A 175 -15.04 -15.57 5.57
C THR A 175 -16.54 -15.31 5.63
N LEU A 176 -17.16 -14.93 4.52
CA LEU A 176 -18.59 -14.64 4.45
C LEU A 176 -19.44 -15.89 4.74
N ASP A 177 -19.05 -17.04 4.18
CA ASP A 177 -19.72 -18.31 4.46
C ASP A 177 -19.64 -18.70 5.94
N ARG A 178 -18.49 -18.46 6.58
CA ARG A 178 -18.29 -18.73 8.02
C ARG A 178 -19.11 -17.79 8.89
N GLU A 179 -19.16 -16.50 8.55
CA GLU A 179 -19.97 -15.51 9.26
C GLU A 179 -21.47 -15.81 9.13
N LEU A 180 -21.92 -16.20 7.93
CA LEU A 180 -23.31 -16.60 7.69
C LEU A 180 -23.67 -17.87 8.45
N ALA A 181 -22.77 -18.85 8.51
CA ALA A 181 -22.96 -20.06 9.31
C ALA A 181 -23.06 -19.75 10.81
N ALA A 182 -22.16 -18.91 11.34
CA ALA A 182 -22.20 -18.49 12.74
C ALA A 182 -23.49 -17.70 13.08
N ALA A 183 -23.93 -16.81 12.19
CA ALA A 183 -25.17 -16.06 12.37
C ALA A 183 -26.42 -16.95 12.37
N LYS A 184 -26.47 -17.96 11.50
CA LYS A 184 -27.55 -18.96 11.49
C LYS A 184 -27.59 -19.76 12.78
N GLU A 185 -26.44 -20.26 13.23
CA GLU A 185 -26.37 -21.04 14.48
C GLU A 185 -26.82 -20.21 15.70
N GLN A 186 -26.46 -18.92 15.72
CA GLN A 186 -26.89 -18.00 16.78
C GLN A 186 -28.41 -17.72 16.73
N ALA A 187 -28.98 -17.57 15.54
CA ALA A 187 -30.43 -17.40 15.36
C ALA A 187 -31.21 -18.66 15.76
N ASP A 188 -30.72 -19.85 15.40
CA ASP A 188 -31.32 -21.14 15.76
C ASP A 188 -31.32 -21.34 17.28
N ARG A 189 -30.23 -20.97 17.96
CA ARG A 189 -30.14 -20.99 19.44
C ARG A 189 -31.13 -20.01 20.10
N GLN A 190 -31.37 -18.85 19.51
CA GLN A 190 -32.33 -17.86 20.02
C GLN A 190 -33.78 -18.32 19.83
N ASN A 191 -34.09 -18.99 18.72
CA ASN A 191 -35.42 -19.52 18.42
C ASN A 191 -35.77 -20.77 19.26
N ALA A 192 -34.78 -21.60 19.61
CA ALA A 192 -34.97 -22.77 20.47
C ALA A 192 -35.31 -22.43 21.93
N GLY A 193 -35.06 -21.19 22.37
CA GLY A 193 -35.40 -20.70 23.72
C GLY A 193 -36.82 -20.13 23.87
N HIS A 194 -37.61 -20.05 22.79
CA HIS A 194 -38.96 -19.48 22.82
C HIS A 194 -40.02 -20.57 22.98
N THR A 195 -40.29 -20.98 24.22
CA THR A 195 -41.44 -21.85 24.54
C THR A 195 -42.73 -21.03 24.42
N PRO A 196 -43.72 -21.41 23.59
CA PRO A 196 -44.98 -20.68 23.49
C PRO A 196 -45.69 -20.66 24.85
N PRO A 197 -46.31 -19.55 25.27
CA PRO A 197 -47.02 -19.49 26.53
C PRO A 197 -48.22 -20.44 26.51
N MET A 198 -48.29 -21.36 27.49
CA MET A 198 -49.43 -22.25 27.69
C MET A 198 -50.72 -21.42 27.85
N GLN A 199 -51.66 -21.59 26.92
CA GLN A 199 -53.02 -21.06 27.06
C GLN A 199 -53.68 -21.69 28.29
N LYS A 200 -53.94 -20.88 29.32
CA LYS A 200 -54.74 -21.30 30.48
C LYS A 200 -56.18 -21.54 30.03
N GLN A 201 -56.63 -22.79 30.04
CA GLN A 201 -58.05 -23.13 29.87
C GLN A 201 -58.85 -22.58 31.05
N ALA A 202 -59.93 -21.86 30.75
CA ALA A 202 -60.87 -21.35 31.74
C ALA A 202 -61.68 -22.51 32.35
N PRO A 203 -61.95 -22.51 33.67
CA PRO A 203 -62.67 -23.60 34.31
C PRO A 203 -64.16 -23.60 33.93
N ARG A 204 -64.64 -24.81 33.63
CA ARG A 204 -66.03 -25.13 33.29
C ARG A 204 -66.86 -25.16 34.57
N LEU A 205 -67.89 -24.32 34.66
CA LEU A 205 -68.88 -24.37 35.75
C LEU A 205 -69.72 -25.65 35.62
N GLU A 206 -69.68 -26.50 36.64
CA GLU A 206 -70.68 -27.55 36.86
C GLU A 206 -71.78 -27.02 37.79
N LYS A 207 -73.01 -27.41 37.49
CA LYS A 207 -74.23 -27.14 38.25
C LYS A 207 -74.49 -28.25 39.25
#